data_AF-A0A3R7U6F1-F1
#
_entry.id   AF-A0A3R7U6F1-F1
#
_cell.length_a   1.000
_cell.length_b   1.000
_cell.length_c   1.000
_cell.angle_alpha   90.00
_cell.angle_beta   90.00
_cell.angle_gamma   90.00
#
_symmetry.space_group_name_H-M   'P 1'
#
loop_
_entity.id
_entity.type
_entity.pdbx_description
1 polymer ?
#
loop_
_entity_poly.entity_id
_entity_poly.type
_entity_poly.pdbx_seq_one_letter_code
_entity_poly.pdbx_strand_id
1 'polypeptide(L)'
;MVKFVATSNIPNFASLPSFTDADSQRLQETISKLTGHLPPIAPSAQNTAMTPEDFTEKSRDRYRRYFRRAYYDDLSKLAAMPPNSGRNIAVFRFVCRFGRMVHYGLLSESPLVENMVASCTANGLIAEDGARSVLATISSGLRAPASDSLPDLGVGYS
;
A
#
# COMPACT_ATOMS: atom_id res chain seq x y z
N MET A 1 -16.65 -25.29 34.42
CA MET A 1 -15.77 -26.23 33.69
C MET A 1 -16.31 -26.35 32.27
N VAL A 2 -15.79 -25.56 31.33
CA VAL A 2 -16.34 -25.41 29.97
C VAL A 2 -15.65 -26.43 29.05
N LYS A 3 -16.42 -27.34 28.46
CA LYS A 3 -15.93 -28.30 27.47
C LYS A 3 -15.79 -27.59 26.12
N PHE A 4 -14.56 -27.45 25.64
CA PHE A 4 -14.28 -27.07 24.26
C PHE A 4 -14.66 -28.24 23.33
N VAL A 5 -15.64 -28.02 22.46
CA VAL A 5 -15.95 -28.92 21.34
C VAL A 5 -15.09 -28.45 20.16
N ALA A 6 -14.06 -29.23 19.82
CA ALA A 6 -13.26 -29.01 18.64
C ALA A 6 -14.00 -29.57 17.41
N THR A 7 -14.73 -28.72 16.70
CA THR A 7 -15.23 -29.02 15.35
C THR A 7 -14.11 -28.75 14.34
N SER A 8 -13.25 -29.74 14.14
CA SER A 8 -12.29 -29.75 13.02
C SER A 8 -13.02 -30.09 11.72
N ASN A 9 -13.70 -29.11 11.13
CA ASN A 9 -14.24 -29.22 9.77
C ASN A 9 -13.12 -28.96 8.75
N ILE A 10 -12.13 -29.86 8.70
CA ILE A 10 -11.09 -29.83 7.69
C ILE A 10 -11.70 -30.47 6.43
N PRO A 11 -11.79 -29.76 5.29
CA PRO A 11 -12.33 -30.34 4.07
C PRO A 11 -11.49 -31.56 3.68
N ASN A 12 -12.17 -32.68 3.40
CA ASN A 12 -11.53 -33.91 2.97
C ASN A 12 -11.02 -33.74 1.53
N PHE A 13 -9.74 -33.39 1.36
CA PHE A 13 -9.11 -33.19 0.06
C PHE A 13 -9.06 -34.48 -0.80
N ALA A 14 -9.30 -35.65 -0.21
CA ALA A 14 -9.34 -36.93 -0.94
C ALA A 14 -10.58 -37.08 -1.82
N SER A 15 -11.61 -36.23 -1.66
CA SER A 15 -12.83 -36.25 -2.47
C SER A 15 -12.89 -35.16 -3.54
N LEU A 16 -11.80 -34.41 -3.75
CA LEU A 16 -11.74 -33.45 -4.85
C LEU A 16 -11.58 -34.21 -6.18
N PRO A 17 -12.28 -33.79 -7.24
CA PRO A 17 -12.04 -34.35 -8.56
C PRO A 17 -10.57 -34.08 -8.96
N SER A 18 -9.91 -35.09 -9.52
CA SER A 18 -8.55 -34.93 -10.04
C SER A 18 -8.57 -33.90 -11.16
N PHE A 19 -7.73 -32.88 -11.06
CA PHE A 19 -7.56 -31.90 -12.13
C PHE A 19 -6.88 -32.59 -13.32
N THR A 20 -7.60 -32.71 -14.44
CA THR A 20 -7.13 -33.45 -15.62
C THR A 20 -6.45 -32.54 -16.63
N ASP A 21 -5.72 -33.12 -17.58
CA ASP A 21 -5.15 -32.39 -18.71
C ASP A 21 -6.24 -31.70 -19.56
N ALA A 22 -7.42 -32.30 -19.65
CA ALA A 22 -8.57 -31.71 -20.33
C ALA A 22 -9.09 -30.45 -19.62
N ASP A 23 -9.07 -30.42 -18.29
CA ASP A 23 -9.44 -29.23 -17.50
C ASP A 23 -8.39 -28.13 -17.67
N SER A 24 -7.10 -28.49 -17.73
CA SER A 24 -6.01 -27.58 -18.04
C SER A 24 -6.19 -26.92 -19.42
N GLN A 25 -6.52 -27.72 -20.44
CA GLN A 25 -6.77 -27.22 -21.79
C GLN A 25 -7.98 -26.30 -21.85
N ARG A 26 -9.08 -26.63 -21.17
CA ARG A 26 -10.27 -25.76 -21.09
C ARG A 26 -9.96 -24.42 -20.44
N LEU A 27 -9.17 -24.42 -19.36
CA LEU A 27 -8.73 -23.18 -18.72
C LEU A 27 -7.83 -22.35 -19.64
N GLN A 28 -6.88 -22.99 -20.33
CA GLN A 28 -6.01 -22.32 -21.29
C GLN A 28 -6.83 -21.69 -22.42
N GLU A 29 -7.77 -22.41 -23.02
CA GLU A 29 -8.66 -21.87 -24.06
C GLU A 29 -9.50 -20.70 -23.56
N THR A 30 -10.03 -20.79 -22.33
CA THR A 30 -10.85 -19.74 -21.74
C THR A 30 -10.03 -18.48 -21.48
N ILE A 31 -8.82 -18.63 -20.93
CA ILE A 31 -7.87 -17.55 -20.73
C ILE A 31 -7.49 -16.94 -22.08
N SER A 32 -7.12 -17.75 -23.08
CA SER A 32 -6.77 -17.26 -24.42
C SER A 32 -7.90 -16.46 -25.08
N LYS A 33 -9.16 -16.88 -24.93
CA LYS A 33 -10.33 -16.12 -25.41
C LYS A 33 -10.49 -14.78 -24.69
N LEU A 34 -10.15 -14.71 -23.41
CA LEU A 34 -10.21 -13.48 -22.60
C LEU A 34 -9.01 -12.56 -22.86
N THR A 35 -7.83 -13.11 -23.15
CA THR A 35 -6.57 -12.35 -23.30
C THR A 35 -6.25 -11.99 -24.74
N GLY A 36 -6.97 -12.54 -25.74
CA GLY A 36 -6.70 -12.36 -27.17
C GLY A 36 -6.74 -10.91 -27.68
N HIS A 37 -7.17 -9.95 -26.86
CA HIS A 37 -7.18 -8.52 -27.21
C HIS A 37 -6.39 -7.62 -26.23
N LEU A 38 -5.67 -8.21 -25.26
CA LEU A 38 -4.80 -7.41 -24.40
C LEU A 38 -3.52 -7.09 -25.16
N PRO A 39 -3.17 -5.80 -25.37
CA PRO A 39 -1.84 -5.48 -25.86
C PRO A 39 -0.80 -6.08 -24.92
N PRO A 40 0.38 -6.49 -25.43
CA PRO A 40 1.47 -6.87 -24.55
C PRO A 40 1.63 -5.74 -23.53
N ILE A 41 1.61 -6.07 -22.24
CA ILE A 41 1.91 -5.11 -21.19
C ILE A 41 3.29 -4.60 -21.54
N ALA A 42 3.36 -3.37 -22.09
CA ALA A 42 4.64 -2.74 -22.36
C ALA A 42 5.41 -2.81 -21.04
N PRO A 43 6.68 -3.26 -21.02
CA PRO A 43 7.48 -3.15 -19.81
C PRO A 43 7.33 -1.70 -19.37
N SER A 44 6.75 -1.50 -18.19
CA SER A 44 6.56 -0.18 -17.60
C SER A 44 7.86 0.55 -17.82
N ALA A 45 7.83 1.66 -18.56
CA ALA A 45 9.02 2.43 -18.87
C ALA A 45 9.79 2.53 -17.57
N GLN A 46 10.94 1.88 -17.52
CA GLN A 46 11.79 1.92 -16.35
C GLN A 46 12.26 3.37 -16.28
N ASN A 47 11.47 4.21 -15.61
CA ASN A 47 11.95 5.51 -15.13
C ASN A 47 13.25 5.15 -14.45
N THR A 48 14.37 5.61 -15.01
CA THR A 48 15.71 5.30 -14.52
C THR A 48 15.67 5.59 -13.02
N ALA A 49 15.56 4.53 -12.23
CA ALA A 49 15.12 4.66 -10.86
C ALA A 49 16.29 5.29 -10.13
N MET A 50 16.21 6.60 -9.91
CA MET A 50 17.17 7.33 -9.12
C MET A 50 17.29 6.56 -7.81
N THR A 51 18.47 6.05 -7.51
CA THR A 51 18.70 5.28 -6.29
C THR A 51 18.80 6.26 -5.11
N PRO A 52 18.55 5.82 -3.86
CA PRO A 52 18.79 6.67 -2.69
C PRO A 52 20.21 7.25 -2.64
N GLU A 53 21.19 6.55 -3.23
CA GLU A 53 22.58 6.99 -3.34
C GLU A 53 22.78 8.18 -4.27
N ASP A 54 21.92 8.37 -5.28
CA ASP A 54 22.03 9.45 -6.28
C ASP A 54 21.63 10.83 -5.73
N PHE A 55 21.10 10.90 -4.51
CA PHE A 55 20.62 12.15 -3.92
C PHE A 55 21.73 12.95 -3.23
N THR A 56 22.08 14.10 -3.81
CA THR A 56 22.82 15.14 -3.07
C THR A 56 22.00 15.65 -1.87
N GLU A 57 22.65 16.12 -0.81
CA GLU A 57 21.95 16.66 0.37
C GLU A 57 21.03 17.84 -0.02
N LYS A 58 21.45 18.69 -0.96
CA LYS A 58 20.61 19.77 -1.49
C LYS A 58 19.33 19.26 -2.15
N SER A 59 19.41 18.15 -2.89
CA SER A 59 18.22 17.51 -3.46
C SER A 59 17.33 16.94 -2.36
N ARG A 60 17.90 16.25 -1.35
CA ARG A 60 17.14 15.71 -0.21
C ARG A 60 16.39 16.81 0.54
N ASP A 61 17.03 17.96 0.80
CA ASP A 61 16.40 19.10 1.47
C ASP A 61 15.21 19.65 0.66
N ARG A 62 15.36 19.77 -0.67
CA ARG A 62 14.25 20.19 -1.56
C ARG A 62 13.06 19.25 -1.45
N TYR A 63 13.29 17.94 -1.54
CA TYR A 63 12.21 16.95 -1.39
C TYR A 63 11.57 16.99 0.00
N ARG A 64 12.37 17.07 1.07
CA ARG A 64 11.86 17.20 2.44
C ARG A 64 10.95 18.42 2.58
N ARG A 65 11.38 19.60 2.09
CA ARG A 65 10.56 20.83 2.14
C ARG A 65 9.27 20.70 1.33
N TYR A 66 9.36 20.22 0.10
CA TYR A 66 8.22 20.04 -0.80
C TYR A 66 7.13 19.18 -0.14
N PHE A 67 7.52 18.06 0.47
CA PHE A 67 6.57 17.15 1.07
C PHE A 67 6.16 17.49 2.50
N ARG A 68 6.98 18.23 3.27
CA ARG A 68 6.70 18.51 4.68
C ARG A 68 5.35 19.19 4.89
N ARG A 69 5.04 20.21 4.07
CA ARG A 69 3.76 20.91 4.16
C ARG A 69 2.60 19.98 3.83
N ALA A 70 2.69 19.27 2.70
CA ALA A 70 1.66 18.31 2.30
C ALA A 70 1.45 17.21 3.34
N TYR A 71 2.53 16.74 3.98
CA TYR A 71 2.49 15.72 5.02
C TYR A 71 1.63 16.16 6.20
N TYR A 72 1.93 17.32 6.81
CA TYR A 72 1.17 17.78 7.97
C TYR A 72 -0.25 18.23 7.61
N ASP A 73 -0.45 18.85 6.45
CA ASP A 73 -1.78 19.24 5.98
C ASP A 73 -2.68 18.01 5.80
N ASP A 74 -2.17 16.95 5.15
CA ASP A 74 -2.94 15.73 4.91
C ASP A 74 -3.14 14.92 6.19
N LEU A 75 -2.16 14.90 7.10
CA LEU A 75 -2.28 14.21 8.39
C LEU A 75 -3.34 14.86 9.29
N SER A 76 -3.42 16.20 9.25
CA SER A 76 -4.44 16.98 9.96
C SER A 76 -5.83 16.74 9.36
N LYS A 77 -5.95 16.72 8.02
CA LYS A 77 -7.21 16.36 7.35
C LYS A 77 -7.66 14.96 7.73
N LEU A 78 -6.75 13.99 7.73
CA LEU A 78 -7.04 12.60 8.09
C LEU A 78 -7.56 12.46 9.52
N ALA A 79 -6.96 13.18 10.47
CA ALA A 79 -7.40 13.21 11.86
C ALA A 79 -8.80 13.84 12.02
N ALA A 80 -9.17 14.78 11.14
CA ALA A 80 -10.48 15.45 11.16
C ALA A 80 -11.57 14.72 10.36
N MET A 81 -11.26 13.60 9.69
CA MET A 81 -12.25 12.91 8.84
C MET A 81 -13.41 12.33 9.66
N PRO A 82 -14.68 12.59 9.27
CA PRO A 82 -15.85 12.10 9.99
C PRO A 82 -16.08 10.59 9.77
N PRO A 83 -16.92 9.93 10.58
CA PRO A 83 -17.23 8.51 10.40
C PRO A 83 -17.85 8.24 9.04
N ASN A 84 -17.68 7.02 8.51
CA ASN A 84 -18.21 6.61 7.19
C ASN A 84 -17.75 7.45 5.99
N SER A 85 -16.62 8.18 6.10
CA SER A 85 -16.05 9.00 5.01
C SER A 85 -15.01 8.28 4.14
N GLY A 86 -14.76 6.99 4.40
CA GLY A 86 -13.71 6.22 3.72
C GLY A 86 -12.31 6.42 4.33
N ARG A 87 -12.21 6.65 5.64
CA ARG A 87 -10.96 6.86 6.38
C ARG A 87 -9.89 5.79 6.10
N ASN A 88 -10.27 4.51 6.04
CA ASN A 88 -9.32 3.42 5.77
C ASN A 88 -8.68 3.56 4.37
N ILE A 89 -9.47 3.95 3.35
CA ILE A 89 -8.94 4.25 2.01
C ILE A 89 -8.04 5.50 2.05
N ALA A 90 -8.40 6.51 2.83
CA ALA A 90 -7.58 7.70 3.00
C ALA A 90 -6.24 7.39 3.70
N VAL A 91 -6.23 6.52 4.70
CA VAL A 91 -5.01 5.98 5.34
C VAL A 91 -4.14 5.31 4.29
N PHE A 92 -4.69 4.37 3.52
CA PHE A 92 -3.94 3.66 2.49
C PHE A 92 -3.31 4.63 1.46
N ARG A 93 -4.10 5.58 0.95
CA ARG A 93 -3.63 6.59 -0.01
C ARG A 93 -2.54 7.49 0.57
N PHE A 94 -2.69 7.91 1.81
CA PHE A 94 -1.68 8.70 2.51
C PHE A 94 -0.36 7.93 2.57
N VAL A 95 -0.42 6.68 3.02
CA VAL A 95 0.77 5.86 3.20
C VAL A 95 1.43 5.52 1.86
N CYS A 96 0.67 5.23 0.79
CA CYS A 96 1.25 5.05 -0.54
C CYS A 96 1.96 6.33 -1.03
N ARG A 97 1.37 7.50 -0.79
CA ARG A 97 1.94 8.80 -1.22
C ARG A 97 3.26 9.11 -0.53
N PHE A 98 3.34 8.87 0.78
CA PHE A 98 4.53 9.21 1.59
C PHE A 98 5.49 8.03 1.79
N GLY A 99 5.05 6.80 1.52
CA GLY A 99 5.86 5.58 1.63
C GLY A 99 7.05 5.58 0.68
N ARG A 100 6.90 6.13 -0.52
CA ARG A 100 8.06 6.37 -1.42
C ARG A 100 9.14 7.23 -0.76
N MET A 101 8.80 8.20 0.08
CA MET A 101 9.83 9.00 0.77
C MET A 101 10.59 8.19 1.81
N VAL A 102 9.95 7.18 2.40
CA VAL A 102 10.58 6.26 3.35
C VAL A 102 11.58 5.37 2.62
N HIS A 103 11.18 4.79 1.47
CA HIS A 103 12.08 3.98 0.63
C HIS A 103 13.33 4.74 0.18
N TYR A 104 13.18 6.03 -0.12
CA TYR A 104 14.29 6.90 -0.52
C TYR A 104 15.07 7.51 0.66
N GLY A 105 14.76 7.13 1.91
CA GLY A 105 15.45 7.61 3.12
C GLY A 105 15.24 9.10 3.43
N LEU A 106 14.22 9.72 2.85
CA LEU A 106 13.88 11.13 3.06
C LEU A 106 13.01 11.35 4.31
N LEU A 107 12.26 10.32 4.70
CA LEU A 107 11.41 10.28 5.88
C LEU A 107 11.65 8.97 6.65
N SER A 108 11.67 9.04 7.97
CA SER A 108 11.78 7.83 8.80
C SER A 108 10.43 7.12 8.90
N GLU A 109 10.45 5.78 8.86
CA GLU A 109 9.24 4.96 8.97
C GLU A 109 8.57 5.10 10.35
N SER A 110 9.34 5.01 11.45
CA SER A 110 8.77 5.03 12.81
C SER A 110 7.91 6.28 13.08
N PRO A 111 8.41 7.51 12.84
CA PRO A 111 7.58 8.71 13.02
C PRO A 111 6.36 8.75 12.10
N LEU A 112 6.45 8.19 10.88
CA LEU A 112 5.29 8.12 9.99
C LEU A 112 4.21 7.21 10.57
N VAL A 113 4.58 6.02 11.04
CA VAL A 113 3.64 5.05 11.62
C VAL A 113 3.03 5.61 12.90
N GLU A 114 3.83 6.20 13.79
CA GLU A 114 3.37 6.82 15.04
C GLU A 114 2.34 7.93 14.78
N ASN A 115 2.66 8.86 13.89
CA ASN A 115 1.74 9.96 13.55
C ASN A 115 0.45 9.43 12.90
N MET A 116 0.53 8.39 12.08
CA MET A 116 -0.64 7.77 11.46
C MET A 116 -1.54 7.08 12.48
N VAL A 117 -0.95 6.33 13.42
CA VAL A 117 -1.70 5.71 14.52
C VAL A 117 -2.38 6.78 15.37
N ALA A 118 -1.69 7.88 15.68
CA ALA A 118 -2.28 9.01 16.40
C ALA A 118 -3.48 9.62 15.65
N SER A 119 -3.35 9.89 14.34
CA SER A 119 -4.46 10.41 13.52
C SER A 119 -5.64 9.43 13.41
N CYS A 120 -5.38 8.13 13.28
CA CYS A 120 -6.42 7.09 13.25
C CYS A 120 -7.08 6.87 14.62
N THR A 121 -6.38 7.20 15.70
CA THR A 121 -6.96 7.22 17.05
C THR A 121 -7.87 8.44 17.18
N ALA A 122 -7.40 9.62 16.79
CA ALA A 122 -8.14 10.87 16.89
C ALA A 122 -9.43 10.87 16.06
N ASN A 123 -9.39 10.29 14.86
CA ASN A 123 -10.59 10.16 14.03
C ASN A 123 -11.48 8.98 14.45
N GLY A 124 -11.06 8.12 15.38
CA GLY A 124 -11.84 6.98 15.85
C GLY A 124 -11.80 5.74 14.95
N LEU A 125 -11.05 5.73 13.84
CA LEU A 125 -10.94 4.56 12.95
C LEU A 125 -10.42 3.31 13.68
N ILE A 126 -9.52 3.46 14.64
CA ILE A 126 -9.01 2.33 15.44
C ILE A 126 -10.13 1.70 16.28
N ALA A 127 -11.08 2.49 16.77
CA ALA A 127 -12.22 1.96 17.53
C ALA A 127 -13.22 1.23 16.62
N GLU A 128 -13.35 1.67 15.36
CA GLU A 128 -14.27 1.09 14.37
C GLU A 128 -13.71 -0.22 13.75
N ASP A 129 -12.51 -0.17 13.17
CA ASP A 129 -11.92 -1.27 12.38
C ASP A 129 -10.94 -2.13 13.20
N GLY A 130 -10.51 -1.64 14.36
CA GLY A 130 -9.51 -2.28 15.21
C GLY A 130 -8.06 -1.95 14.82
N ALA A 131 -7.19 -1.83 15.83
CA ALA A 131 -5.78 -1.44 15.66
C ALA A 131 -5.01 -2.36 14.69
N ARG A 132 -5.26 -3.67 14.74
CA ARG A 132 -4.58 -4.65 13.88
C ARG A 132 -4.90 -4.44 12.39
N SER A 133 -6.14 -4.10 12.07
CA SER A 133 -6.59 -3.82 10.70
C SER A 133 -5.90 -2.56 10.17
N VAL A 134 -5.92 -1.48 10.96
CA VAL A 134 -5.28 -0.21 10.59
C VAL A 134 -3.77 -0.37 10.39
N LEU A 135 -3.08 -1.08 11.29
CA LEU A 135 -1.64 -1.36 11.14
C LEU A 135 -1.36 -2.22 9.91
N ALA A 136 -2.22 -3.18 9.57
CA ALA A 136 -2.08 -3.96 8.35
C ALA A 136 -2.19 -3.06 7.11
N THR A 137 -3.15 -2.13 7.05
CA THR A 137 -3.28 -1.14 5.97
C THR A 137 -2.05 -0.24 5.87
N ILE A 138 -1.52 0.23 6.99
CA ILE A 138 -0.29 1.05 6.99
C ILE A 138 0.89 0.23 6.45
N SER A 139 1.07 -1.01 6.92
CA SER A 139 2.18 -1.86 6.49
C SER A 139 2.11 -2.21 5.00
N SER A 140 0.92 -2.47 4.46
CA SER A 140 0.74 -2.79 3.04
C SER A 140 0.92 -1.55 2.16
N GLY A 141 0.41 -0.40 2.60
CA GLY A 141 0.60 0.89 1.94
C GLY A 141 2.06 1.34 1.91
N LEU A 142 2.86 1.00 2.93
CA LEU A 142 4.29 1.31 2.93
C LEU A 142 5.07 0.48 1.91
N ARG A 143 4.66 -0.77 1.67
CA ARG A 143 5.33 -1.66 0.71
C ARG A 143 4.94 -1.39 -0.74
N ALA A 144 3.72 -0.93 -0.98
CA ALA A 144 3.19 -0.70 -2.32
C ALA A 144 4.06 0.23 -3.20
N PRO A 145 4.56 1.40 -2.72
CA PRO A 145 5.33 2.34 -3.54
C PRO A 145 6.83 2.02 -3.57
N ALA A 146 7.27 0.81 -3.19
CA ALA A 146 8.70 0.46 -3.16
C ALA A 146 9.39 0.58 -4.54
N SER A 147 8.62 0.43 -5.62
CA SER A 147 9.10 0.57 -7.00
C SER A 147 8.79 1.94 -7.62
N ASP A 148 8.15 2.85 -6.90
CA ASP A 148 7.70 4.12 -7.46
C ASP A 148 8.80 5.19 -7.42
N SER A 149 8.99 5.87 -8.55
CA SER A 149 9.92 7.00 -8.65
C SER A 149 9.40 8.25 -7.93
N LEU A 150 10.32 9.04 -7.36
CA LEU A 150 9.99 10.36 -6.83
C LEU A 150 9.59 11.34 -7.95
N PRO A 151 8.68 12.30 -7.70
CA PRO A 151 8.29 13.29 -8.70
C PRO A 151 9.45 14.24 -8.99
N ASP A 152 9.66 14.59 -10.25
CA ASP A 152 10.66 15.59 -10.62
C ASP A 152 10.27 16.97 -10.06
N LEU A 153 11.12 17.52 -9.21
CA LEU A 153 10.93 18.84 -8.61
C LEU A 153 11.58 19.97 -9.44
N GLY A 154 12.33 19.65 -10.50
CA GLY A 154 13.06 20.65 -11.30
C GLY A 154 13.98 21.57 -10.48
N VAL A 155 14.49 22.62 -11.13
CA VAL A 155 15.36 23.65 -10.53
C VAL A 155 14.58 24.84 -9.92
N GLY A 156 13.26 24.89 -10.06
CA GLY A 156 12.44 26.07 -9.76
C GLY A 156 11.95 26.26 -8.32
N TYR A 157 12.10 25.25 -7.45
CA TYR A 157 11.76 25.37 -6.02
C TYR A 157 13.03 25.65 -5.21
N SER A 158 13.49 26.90 -5.25
CA SER A 158 14.59 27.43 -4.43
C SER A 158 14.06 28.39 -3.37
#